data_AF-A0A559TQL1-F1
#
_entry.id   AF-A0A559TQL1-F1
#
_cell.length_a   1.000
_cell.length_b   1.000
_cell.length_c   1.000
_cell.angle_alpha   90.00
_cell.angle_beta   90.00
_cell.angle_gamma   90.00
#
_symmetry.space_group_name_H-M   'P 1'
#
loop_
_entity.id
_entity.type
_entity.pdbx_description
1 polymer ?
#
loop_
_entity_poly.entity_id
_entity_poly.type
_entity_poly.pdbx_seq_one_letter_code
_entity_poly.pdbx_strand_id
1 'polypeptide(L)' 'MVARQRLRVGRTYAGRIVTIYVEDTHFRVTCEGAEISLHARKDQHPVTRWKAKIHAPKL' A
#
# COMPACT_ATOMS: atom_id res chain seq x y z
N MET A 1 -2.23 -0.37 5.82
CA MET A 1 -2.53 1.06 6.05
C MET A 1 -1.22 1.80 6.10
N VAL A 2 -1.12 2.90 5.38
CA VAL A 2 0.02 3.81 5.36
C VAL A 2 -0.54 5.20 5.66
N ALA A 3 0.04 5.94 6.62
CA ALA A 3 -0.46 7.26 7.02
C ALA A 3 -1.98 7.27 7.33
N ARG A 4 -2.48 6.26 8.07
CA ARG A 4 -3.93 6.09 8.37
C ARG A 4 -4.83 5.90 7.13
N GLN A 5 -4.26 5.87 5.92
CA GLN A 5 -4.94 5.58 4.67
C GLN A 5 -4.90 4.07 4.37
N ARG A 6 -6.05 3.52 3.97
CA ARG A 6 -6.18 2.12 3.58
C ARG A 6 -5.81 1.98 2.10
N LEU A 7 -4.66 1.36 1.84
CA LEU A 7 -4.25 0.92 0.50
C LEU A 7 -4.57 -0.57 0.38
N ARG A 8 -5.49 -0.93 -0.53
CA ARG A 8 -5.97 -2.31 -0.67
C ARG A 8 -5.22 -2.98 -1.81
N VAL A 9 -4.30 -3.88 -1.46
CA VAL A 9 -3.67 -4.79 -2.41
C VAL A 9 -4.64 -5.95 -2.66
N GLY A 10 -5.04 -6.14 -3.92
CA GLY A 10 -6.01 -7.17 -4.31
C GLY A 10 -5.48 -8.60 -4.15
N ARG A 11 -6.40 -9.58 -4.13
CA ARG A 11 -6.06 -11.02 -4.06
C ARG A 11 -5.17 -11.47 -5.23
N THR A 12 -5.25 -10.81 -6.38
CA THR A 12 -4.43 -11.06 -7.57
C THR A 12 -2.93 -11.04 -7.28
N TYR A 13 -2.49 -10.30 -6.27
CA TYR A 13 -1.08 -10.17 -5.89
C TYR A 13 -0.71 -11.01 -4.65
N ALA A 14 -1.55 -11.97 -4.26
CA ALA A 14 -1.26 -12.86 -3.14
C ALA A 14 0.01 -13.69 -3.42
N GLY A 15 0.86 -13.83 -2.40
CA GLY A 15 2.15 -14.53 -2.51
C GLY A 15 3.27 -13.71 -3.17
N ARG A 16 2.98 -12.49 -3.66
CA ARG A 16 3.99 -11.60 -4.26
C ARG A 16 4.41 -10.49 -3.29
N ILE A 17 5.61 -9.96 -3.49
CA ILE A 17 6.10 -8.79 -2.75
C ILE A 17 5.58 -7.52 -3.42
N VAL A 18 4.85 -6.74 -2.63
CA VAL A 18 4.30 -5.45 -3.06
C VAL A 18 5.01 -4.34 -2.30
N THR A 19 5.58 -3.39 -3.02
CA THR A 19 6.28 -2.24 -2.47
C THR A 19 5.37 -1.02 -2.56
N ILE A 20 5.33 -0.22 -1.49
CA ILE A 20 4.58 1.04 -1.47
C ILE A 20 5.59 2.16 -1.30
N TYR A 21 5.76 2.97 -2.33
CA TYR A 21 6.52 4.20 -2.27
C TYR A 21 5.63 5.31 -1.70
N VAL A 22 6.19 6.05 -0.75
CA VAL A 22 5.57 7.24 -0.17
C VAL A 22 6.17 8.45 -0.87
N GLU A 23 5.42 9.04 -1.78
CA GLU A 23 5.79 10.28 -2.44
C GLU A 23 5.07 11.47 -1.78
N ASP A 24 5.39 12.69 -2.22
CA ASP A 24 4.85 13.90 -1.60
C ASP A 24 3.32 13.97 -1.70
N THR A 25 2.78 13.63 -2.87
CA THR A 25 1.35 13.78 -3.19
C THR A 25 0.60 12.47 -3.29
N HIS A 26 1.29 11.34 -3.41
CA HIS A 26 0.65 10.06 -3.65
C HIS A 26 1.45 8.88 -3.09
N PHE A 27 0.77 7.76 -2.96
CA PHE A 27 1.38 6.46 -2.74
C PHE A 27 1.42 5.72 -4.06
N ARG A 28 2.62 5.33 -4.49
CA ARG A 28 2.81 4.47 -5.66
C ARG A 28 3.00 3.03 -5.21
N VAL A 29 2.17 2.14 -5.72
CA VAL A 29 2.20 0.71 -5.36
C VAL A 29 2.77 -0.06 -6.53
N THR A 30 3.82 -0.83 -6.28
CA THR A 30 4.45 -1.70 -7.28
C THR A 30 4.46 -3.15 -6.84
N CYS A 31 4.43 -4.06 -7.81
CA CYS A 31 4.59 -5.50 -7.60
C CYS A 31 5.62 -6.00 -8.61
N GLU A 32 6.70 -6.62 -8.13
CA GLU A 32 7.77 -7.16 -9.00
C GLU A 32 8.34 -6.11 -9.97
N GLY A 33 8.41 -4.85 -9.53
CA GLY A 33 8.92 -3.72 -10.32
C GLY A 33 7.88 -3.04 -11.23
N ALA A 34 6.72 -3.67 -11.48
CA ALA A 34 5.63 -3.05 -12.24
C ALA A 34 4.74 -2.20 -11.34
N GLU A 35 4.37 -1.00 -11.80
CA GLU A 35 3.36 -0.18 -11.11
C GLU A 35 1.97 -0.81 -11.27
N ILE A 36 1.27 -0.98 -10.15
CA ILE A 36 -0.06 -1.61 -10.12
C ILE A 36 -1.15 -0.63 -9.70
N SER A 37 -0.82 0.41 -8.94
CA SER A 37 -1.77 1.47 -8.59
C SER A 37 -1.10 2.73 -8.07
N LEU A 38 -1.82 3.85 -8.26
CA LEU A 38 -1.49 5.15 -7.70
C LEU A 38 -2.63 5.61 -6.78
N HIS A 39 -2.30 6.12 -5.60
CA HIS A 39 -3.28 6.62 -4.66
C HIS A 39 -2.89 8.00 -4.15
N ALA A 40 -3.69 9.03 -4.42
CA ALA A 40 -3.49 10.35 -3.83
C ALA A 40 -3.43 10.26 -2.30
N ARG A 41 -2.50 10.99 -1.70
CA ARG A 41 -2.40 11.14 -0.25
C ARG A 41 -3.52 12.04 0.23
N LYS A 42 -4.20 11.61 1.29
CA LYS A 42 -5.22 12.43 1.94
C LYS A 42 -4.63 13.58 2.75
N ASP A 43 -3.39 13.42 3.20
CA ASP A 43 -2.66 14.42 3.97
C ASP A 43 -1.16 14.34 3.69
N GLN A 44 -0.48 15.48 3.81
CA GLN A 44 0.94 15.63 3.54
C GLN A 44 1.82 15.52 4.80
N HIS A 45 1.25 15.16 5.96
CA HIS A 45 2.03 15.01 7.17
C HIS A 45 3.07 13.89 7.02
N PRO A 46 4.20 13.97 7.74
CA PRO A 46 5.18 12.89 7.75
C PRO A 46 4.55 11.54 8.08
N VAL A 47 4.91 10.50 7.33
CA VAL A 47 4.38 9.15 7.54
C VAL A 47 5.10 8.50 8.72
N THR A 48 4.46 8.51 9.89
CA THR A 48 5.02 7.94 11.13
C THR A 48 4.57 6.51 11.40
N ARG A 49 3.53 6.03 10.69
CA ARG A 49 2.95 4.70 10.92
C ARG A 49 2.57 4.01 9.62
N TRP A 50 3.11 2.82 9.44
CA TRP A 50 2.74 1.86 8.41
C TRP A 50 2.45 0.50 9.05
N LYS A 51 1.34 -0.13 8.64
CA LYS A 51 1.00 -1.48 9.09
C LYS A 51 0.41 -2.27 7.93
N ALA A 52 1.10 -3.33 7.54
CA ALA A 52 0.52 -4.36 6.69
C ALA A 52 -0.43 -5.22 7.54
N LYS A 53 -1.64 -5.45 7.04
CA LYS A 53 -2.57 -6.41 7.64
C LYS A 53 -2.91 -7.42 6.57
N ILE A 54 -2.52 -8.67 6.79
CA ILE A 54 -2.97 -9.79 5.96
C ILE A 54 -4.38 -10.13 6.44
N HIS A 55 -5.35 -10.08 5.54
CA HIS A 55 -6.66 -10.65 5.82
C HIS A 55 -6.61 -12.14 5.49
N ALA A 56 -6.01 -12.93 6.38
CA ALA A 56 -6.11 -14.38 6.27
C ALA A 56 -7.54 -14.77 6.67
N PRO A 57 -8.29 -15.55 5.86
CA PRO A 57 -9.49 -16.19 6.37
C PRO A 57 -9.09 -17.03 7.59
N LYS A 58 -9.89 -16.98 8.67
CA LYS A 58 -9.75 -17.96 9.75
C LYS A 58 -10.08 -19.32 9.12
N LEU A 59 -9.10 -20.22 9.12
CA LEU A 59 -9.30 -21.64 8.86
C LEU A 59 -10.15 -22.24 9.98
#